data_AF-A0A9C9MJ58-F1
#
_entry.id   AF-A0A9C9MJ58-F1
#
_cell.length_a   1.000
_cell.length_b   1.000
_cell.length_c   1.000
_cell.angle_alpha   90.00
_cell.angle_beta   90.00
_cell.angle_gamma   90.00
#
_symmetry.space_group_name_H-M   'P 1'
#
loop_
_entity.id
_entity.type
_entity.pdbx_description
1 polymer ?
#
loop_
_entity_poly.entity_id
_entity_poly.type
_entity_poly.pdbx_seq_one_letter_code
_entity_poly.pdbx_strand_id
1 'polypeptide(L)'
;MRLLKQILISIIIFAFASAQNISLSDNDAEKEDYVYILHGFAQSKWSMKLLSLRLEKAGFVVERIGYKSLNRSPKDILRDITEQINADLPDTNYTVHFVGQSLGGLMIRAYLDSNRIANLGRVVLIGTPNQGTPVVDKYRDSWWMKILGPMPRALGTDANSFPNSIDDPYYPVGIIAGNMKIEINEEMMPGEDDGIVPLKSTILEAMTDMVIIETNHIFLPKSLPAAKQTIAFLRTGRFIKDELEN
;
A
#
# COMPACT_ATOMS: atom_id res chain seq x y z
N MET A 1 31.13 -32.62 -78.52
CA MET A 1 31.40 -31.17 -78.34
C MET A 1 30.10 -30.51 -77.87
N ARG A 2 29.73 -30.63 -76.59
CA ARG A 2 29.99 -29.63 -75.52
C ARG A 2 29.60 -28.20 -75.95
N LEU A 3 28.34 -27.87 -75.69
CA LEU A 3 27.87 -26.86 -74.71
C LEU A 3 28.26 -25.42 -75.06
N LEU A 4 27.33 -24.73 -75.72
CA LEU A 4 27.26 -23.27 -75.79
C LEU A 4 25.95 -22.82 -75.13
N LYS A 5 26.03 -21.66 -74.45
CA LYS A 5 24.97 -20.83 -73.85
C LYS A 5 24.71 -21.04 -72.35
N GLN A 6 25.63 -20.46 -71.57
CA GLN A 6 25.33 -19.88 -70.25
C GLN A 6 24.42 -18.66 -70.43
N ILE A 7 23.17 -18.75 -70.00
CA ILE A 7 22.36 -17.61 -69.54
C ILE A 7 21.54 -18.17 -68.36
N LEU A 8 22.08 -18.09 -67.15
CA LEU A 8 21.35 -18.41 -65.93
C LEU A 8 20.65 -17.13 -65.47
N ILE A 9 19.36 -17.03 -65.77
CA ILE A 9 18.46 -15.99 -65.28
C ILE A 9 18.20 -16.29 -63.80
N SER A 10 18.65 -15.38 -62.92
CA SER A 10 18.21 -15.31 -61.52
C SER A 10 16.69 -15.15 -61.49
N ILE A 11 15.96 -16.21 -61.17
CA ILE A 11 14.55 -16.14 -60.79
C ILE A 11 14.51 -15.85 -59.29
N ILE A 12 14.23 -14.58 -59.01
CA ILE A 12 13.73 -14.07 -57.74
C ILE A 12 12.48 -14.87 -57.40
N ILE A 13 12.56 -15.72 -56.37
CA ILE A 13 11.41 -16.45 -55.84
C ILE A 13 10.54 -15.45 -55.08
N PHE A 14 9.46 -15.05 -55.74
CA PHE A 14 8.37 -14.27 -55.17
C PHE A 14 7.52 -15.18 -54.25
N ALA A 15 7.29 -14.67 -53.04
CA ALA A 15 6.34 -15.05 -52.01
C ALA A 15 5.34 -16.19 -52.30
N PHE A 16 5.34 -17.19 -51.42
CA PHE A 16 4.11 -17.74 -50.87
C PHE A 16 4.22 -17.74 -49.34
N ALA A 17 3.62 -16.72 -48.74
CA ALA A 17 3.39 -16.66 -47.31
C ALA A 17 2.46 -17.81 -46.91
N SER A 18 3.01 -18.82 -46.25
CA SER A 18 2.21 -19.73 -45.43
C SER A 18 2.00 -19.01 -44.11
N ALA A 19 0.93 -18.22 -44.03
CA ALA A 19 0.40 -17.78 -42.74
C ALA A 19 -0.07 -19.04 -42.01
N GLN A 20 0.81 -19.60 -41.18
CA GLN A 20 0.38 -20.50 -40.12
C GLN A 20 -0.42 -19.63 -39.17
N ASN A 21 -1.74 -19.78 -39.20
CA ASN A 21 -2.64 -19.29 -38.17
C ASN A 21 -2.25 -20.00 -36.86
N ILE A 22 -1.30 -19.43 -36.14
CA ILE A 22 -1.16 -19.66 -34.71
C ILE A 22 -2.42 -19.05 -34.11
N SER A 23 -3.38 -19.92 -33.78
CA SER A 23 -4.44 -19.56 -32.84
C SER A 23 -3.74 -19.25 -31.52
N LEU A 24 -3.45 -17.98 -31.28
CA LEU A 24 -3.13 -17.46 -29.96
C LEU A 24 -4.36 -17.78 -29.10
N SER A 25 -4.23 -18.83 -28.29
CA SER A 25 -5.21 -19.19 -27.27
C SER A 25 -5.42 -17.98 -26.38
N ASP A 26 -6.68 -17.57 -26.26
CA ASP A 26 -7.29 -16.70 -25.25
C ASP A 26 -6.32 -15.92 -24.35
N ASN A 27 -6.18 -14.63 -24.66
CA ASN A 27 -5.97 -13.51 -23.74
C ASN A 27 -5.81 -13.87 -22.24
N ASP A 28 -4.58 -14.17 -21.81
CA ASP A 28 -4.11 -13.71 -20.50
C ASP A 28 -3.85 -12.21 -20.64
N ALA A 29 -4.92 -11.43 -20.76
CA ALA A 29 -4.81 -9.98 -20.61
C ALA A 29 -4.21 -9.75 -19.21
N GLU A 30 -3.05 -9.11 -19.16
CA GLU A 30 -2.39 -8.77 -17.90
C GLU A 30 -3.38 -7.98 -17.05
N LYS A 31 -3.71 -8.50 -15.86
CA LYS A 31 -4.70 -7.88 -14.99
C LYS A 31 -4.28 -6.45 -14.68
N GLU A 32 -5.22 -5.51 -14.78
CA GLU A 32 -4.96 -4.14 -14.38
C GLU A 32 -4.82 -4.05 -12.85
N ASP A 33 -3.87 -3.25 -12.36
CA ASP A 33 -3.69 -3.05 -10.92
C ASP A 33 -4.60 -1.92 -10.40
N TYR A 34 -5.50 -2.24 -9.47
CA TYR A 34 -6.39 -1.30 -8.80
C TYR A 34 -5.97 -1.10 -7.35
N VAL A 35 -5.85 0.15 -6.89
CA VAL A 35 -5.35 0.49 -5.55
C VAL A 35 -6.39 1.29 -4.77
N TYR A 36 -6.87 0.74 -3.65
CA TYR A 36 -7.54 1.55 -2.64
C TYR A 36 -6.52 2.25 -1.75
N ILE A 37 -6.68 3.56 -1.56
CA ILE A 37 -5.77 4.35 -0.72
C ILE A 37 -6.52 5.05 0.41
N LEU A 38 -6.07 4.82 1.64
CA LEU A 38 -6.72 5.29 2.87
C LEU A 38 -5.82 6.27 3.65
N HIS A 39 -6.41 7.40 4.03
CA HIS A 39 -5.74 8.43 4.84
C HIS A 39 -5.69 8.07 6.34
N GLY A 40 -4.89 8.80 7.12
CA GLY A 40 -4.82 8.66 8.57
C GLY A 40 -5.89 9.42 9.37
N PHE A 41 -5.73 9.40 10.69
CA PHE A 41 -6.63 10.06 11.64
C PHE A 41 -6.66 11.58 11.47
N ALA A 42 -7.84 12.20 11.69
CA ALA A 42 -8.10 13.65 11.53
C ALA A 42 -7.72 14.25 10.17
N GLN A 43 -7.53 13.42 9.14
CA GLN A 43 -7.25 13.83 7.78
C GLN A 43 -8.47 13.61 6.87
N SER A 44 -8.31 13.95 5.59
CA SER A 44 -9.25 13.61 4.52
C SER A 44 -8.53 12.88 3.40
N LYS A 45 -9.28 12.30 2.46
CA LYS A 45 -8.73 11.62 1.28
C LYS A 45 -7.77 12.46 0.43
N TRP A 46 -7.85 13.79 0.53
CA TRP A 46 -6.95 14.71 -0.17
C TRP A 46 -5.53 14.73 0.38
N SER A 47 -5.30 14.29 1.62
CA SER A 47 -3.96 14.08 2.16
C SER A 47 -3.15 13.07 1.33
N MET A 48 -3.84 12.10 0.73
CA MET A 48 -3.27 11.04 -0.11
C MET A 48 -3.19 11.44 -1.59
N LYS A 49 -3.60 12.66 -1.97
CA LYS A 49 -3.68 13.09 -3.38
C LYS A 49 -2.34 12.96 -4.10
N LEU A 50 -1.24 13.38 -3.48
CA LEU A 50 0.07 13.34 -4.13
C LEU A 50 0.57 11.90 -4.35
N LEU A 51 0.31 11.00 -3.39
CA LEU A 51 0.63 9.58 -3.56
C LEU A 51 -0.22 8.96 -4.66
N SER A 52 -1.53 9.25 -4.67
CA SER A 52 -2.45 8.80 -5.70
C SER A 52 -2.00 9.20 -7.10
N LEU A 53 -1.67 10.49 -7.31
CA LEU A 53 -1.19 10.97 -8.62
C LEU A 53 0.10 10.26 -9.08
N ARG A 54 0.97 9.88 -8.14
CA ARG A 54 2.21 9.16 -8.46
C ARG A 54 1.94 7.69 -8.82
N LEU A 55 0.99 7.05 -8.13
CA LEU A 55 0.52 5.70 -8.45
C LEU A 55 -0.20 5.70 -9.81
N GLU A 56 -1.12 6.64 -10.04
CA GLU A 56 -1.81 6.83 -11.33
C GLU A 56 -0.80 7.03 -12.47
N LYS A 57 0.22 7.88 -12.27
CA LYS A 57 1.31 8.06 -13.25
C LYS A 57 2.13 6.77 -13.48
N ALA A 58 2.17 5.87 -12.51
CA ALA A 58 2.81 4.56 -12.62
C ALA A 58 1.86 3.49 -13.18
N GLY A 59 0.69 3.84 -13.69
CA GLY A 59 -0.22 2.91 -14.38
C GLY A 59 -1.24 2.19 -13.49
N PHE A 60 -1.32 2.55 -12.21
CA PHE A 60 -2.36 2.01 -11.32
C PHE A 60 -3.69 2.75 -11.51
N VAL A 61 -4.81 2.04 -11.47
CA VAL A 61 -6.11 2.64 -11.18
C VAL A 61 -6.18 2.90 -9.67
N VAL A 62 -6.56 4.09 -9.23
CA VAL A 62 -6.51 4.45 -7.80
C VAL A 62 -7.81 5.05 -7.32
N GLU A 63 -8.38 4.46 -6.27
CA GLU A 63 -9.55 5.00 -5.57
C GLU A 63 -9.20 5.45 -4.15
N ARG A 64 -9.51 6.72 -3.86
CA ARG A 64 -9.20 7.34 -2.58
C ARG A 64 -10.41 7.26 -1.65
N ILE A 65 -10.37 6.32 -0.71
CA ILE A 65 -11.43 6.14 0.28
C ILE A 65 -11.36 7.29 1.32
N GLY A 66 -12.48 8.00 1.47
CA GLY A 66 -12.61 9.09 2.42
C GLY A 66 -13.52 8.71 3.59
N TYR A 67 -13.09 8.96 4.82
CA TYR A 67 -13.89 8.68 6.00
C TYR A 67 -13.67 9.72 7.10
N LYS A 68 -14.69 9.92 7.94
CA LYS A 68 -14.56 10.77 9.13
C LYS A 68 -14.01 9.93 10.27
N SER A 69 -12.96 10.41 10.94
CA SER A 69 -12.34 9.71 12.08
C SER A 69 -12.51 10.41 13.42
N LEU A 70 -12.69 11.74 13.42
CA LEU A 70 -12.99 12.50 14.64
C LEU A 70 -14.37 12.10 15.18
N ASN A 71 -14.45 11.85 16.49
CA ASN A 71 -15.69 11.48 17.18
C ASN A 71 -16.36 10.20 16.62
N ARG A 72 -15.61 9.30 15.98
CA ARG A 72 -16.11 8.02 15.46
C ARG A 72 -15.39 6.85 16.14
N SER A 73 -16.10 5.76 16.36
CA SER A 73 -15.50 4.52 16.89
C SER A 73 -14.79 3.73 15.78
N PRO A 74 -13.87 2.81 16.09
CA PRO A 74 -13.26 1.93 15.09
C PRO A 74 -14.32 1.20 14.24
N LYS A 75 -15.38 0.70 14.88
CA LYS A 75 -16.51 0.01 14.22
C LYS A 75 -17.24 0.92 13.23
N ASP A 76 -17.50 2.17 13.60
CA ASP A 76 -18.19 3.13 12.73
C ASP A 76 -17.36 3.46 11.50
N ILE A 77 -16.05 3.66 11.69
CA ILE A 77 -15.12 3.96 10.60
C ILE A 77 -15.01 2.76 9.66
N LEU A 78 -14.85 1.56 10.22
CA LEU A 78 -14.74 0.33 9.45
C LEU A 78 -16.00 0.05 8.62
N ARG A 79 -17.19 0.32 9.17
CA ARG A 79 -18.45 0.21 8.41
C ARG A 79 -18.44 1.15 7.21
N ASP A 80 -18.15 2.44 7.41
CA ASP A 80 -18.14 3.44 6.33
C ASP A 80 -17.12 3.09 5.22
N ILE A 81 -15.98 2.49 5.59
CA ILE A 81 -14.95 2.02 4.64
C ILE A 81 -15.41 0.78 3.89
N THR A 82 -15.98 -0.19 4.60
CA THR A 82 -16.49 -1.46 4.04
C THR A 82 -17.58 -1.18 3.01
N GLU A 83 -18.52 -0.27 3.31
CA GLU A 83 -19.58 0.13 2.38
C GLU A 83 -19.00 0.72 1.09
N GLN A 84 -17.97 1.57 1.18
CA GLN A 84 -17.33 2.17 0.00
C GLN A 84 -16.56 1.13 -0.84
N ILE A 85 -15.75 0.28 -0.21
CA ILE A 85 -14.98 -0.74 -0.93
C ILE A 85 -15.91 -1.74 -1.61
N ASN A 86 -16.94 -2.22 -0.90
CA ASN A 86 -17.84 -3.24 -1.45
C ASN A 86 -18.76 -2.67 -2.55
N ALA A 87 -19.01 -1.37 -2.57
CA ALA A 87 -19.82 -0.74 -3.61
C ALA A 87 -19.08 -0.62 -4.96
N ASP A 88 -17.76 -0.60 -4.95
CA ASP A 88 -16.92 -0.40 -6.14
C ASP A 88 -15.77 -1.41 -6.22
N LEU A 89 -15.98 -2.63 -5.70
CA LEU A 89 -14.98 -3.68 -5.74
C LEU A 89 -14.81 -4.14 -7.20
N PRO A 90 -13.62 -4.01 -7.80
CA PRO A 90 -13.44 -4.36 -9.19
C PRO A 90 -13.54 -5.88 -9.40
N ASP A 91 -13.94 -6.27 -10.61
CA ASP A 91 -14.04 -7.68 -10.97
C ASP A 91 -12.66 -8.38 -11.00
N THR A 92 -12.67 -9.68 -11.28
CA THR A 92 -11.46 -10.51 -11.25
C THR A 92 -10.43 -10.21 -12.34
N ASN A 93 -10.74 -9.31 -13.30
CA ASN A 93 -9.79 -8.82 -14.29
C ASN A 93 -8.80 -7.81 -13.68
N TYR A 94 -9.07 -7.34 -12.46
CA TYR A 94 -8.14 -6.50 -11.70
C TYR A 94 -7.36 -7.30 -10.66
N THR A 95 -6.17 -6.83 -10.31
CA THR A 95 -5.48 -7.17 -9.06
C THR A 95 -5.72 -6.04 -8.07
N VAL A 96 -6.29 -6.35 -6.90
CA VAL A 96 -6.68 -5.33 -5.90
C VAL A 96 -5.60 -5.15 -4.85
N HIS A 97 -5.10 -3.94 -4.74
CA HIS A 97 -4.08 -3.52 -3.78
C HIS A 97 -4.65 -2.53 -2.78
N PHE A 98 -3.96 -2.41 -1.64
CA PHE A 98 -4.31 -1.44 -0.62
C PHE A 98 -3.08 -0.66 -0.16
N VAL A 99 -3.25 0.64 0.06
CA VAL A 99 -2.22 1.52 0.63
C VAL A 99 -2.84 2.34 1.75
N GLY A 100 -2.34 2.20 2.97
CA GLY A 100 -2.87 2.89 4.13
C GLY A 100 -1.82 3.71 4.84
N GLN A 101 -2.14 4.95 5.19
CA GLN A 101 -1.31 5.75 6.10
C GLN A 101 -1.89 5.72 7.51
N SER A 102 -1.05 5.41 8.50
CA SER A 102 -1.42 5.48 9.93
C SER A 102 -2.72 4.71 10.22
N LEU A 103 -3.75 5.37 10.77
CA LEU A 103 -5.08 4.80 10.97
C LEU A 103 -5.65 4.10 9.72
N GLY A 104 -5.42 4.63 8.52
CA GLY A 104 -5.89 4.01 7.27
C GLY A 104 -5.31 2.62 7.05
N GLY A 105 -4.07 2.37 7.49
CA GLY A 105 -3.44 1.05 7.45
C GLY A 105 -4.11 0.07 8.42
N LEU A 106 -4.43 0.51 9.63
CA LEU A 106 -5.19 -0.31 10.58
C LEU A 106 -6.59 -0.64 10.07
N MET A 107 -7.26 0.32 9.42
CA MET A 107 -8.57 0.07 8.80
C MET A 107 -8.50 -0.94 7.67
N ILE A 108 -7.45 -0.91 6.84
CA ILE A 108 -7.22 -1.92 5.81
C ILE A 108 -7.04 -3.30 6.44
N ARG A 109 -6.20 -3.40 7.48
CA ARG A 109 -5.99 -4.68 8.19
C ARG A 109 -7.31 -5.22 8.75
N ALA A 110 -8.07 -4.40 9.46
CA ALA A 110 -9.36 -4.79 10.03
C ALA A 110 -10.40 -5.17 8.95
N TYR A 111 -10.41 -4.48 7.81
CA TYR A 111 -11.28 -4.82 6.69
C TYR A 111 -10.91 -6.19 6.11
N LEU A 112 -9.62 -6.42 5.81
CA LEU A 112 -9.16 -7.68 5.19
C LEU A 112 -9.21 -8.87 6.14
N ASP A 113 -9.12 -8.63 7.45
CA ASP A 113 -9.30 -9.66 8.47
C ASP A 113 -10.70 -10.30 8.39
N SER A 114 -11.73 -9.48 8.21
CA SER A 114 -13.13 -9.92 8.09
C SER A 114 -13.61 -10.17 6.65
N ASN A 115 -12.87 -9.73 5.62
CA ASN A 115 -13.28 -9.82 4.21
C ASN A 115 -12.18 -10.42 3.36
N ARG A 116 -12.46 -11.56 2.71
CA ARG A 116 -11.55 -12.18 1.73
C ARG A 116 -11.86 -11.65 0.34
N ILE A 117 -10.85 -11.05 -0.30
CA ILE A 117 -10.92 -10.60 -1.70
C ILE A 117 -10.21 -11.64 -2.57
N ALA A 118 -10.93 -12.21 -3.56
CA ALA A 118 -10.44 -13.32 -4.38
C ALA A 118 -9.20 -12.93 -5.23
N ASN A 119 -9.15 -11.69 -5.69
CA ASN A 119 -8.08 -11.09 -6.48
C ASN A 119 -7.21 -10.12 -5.67
N LEU A 120 -7.06 -10.36 -4.36
CA LEU A 120 -6.18 -9.55 -3.51
C LEU A 120 -4.73 -9.69 -3.98
N GLY A 121 -4.11 -8.55 -4.26
CA GLY A 121 -2.69 -8.42 -4.53
C GLY A 121 -1.90 -8.18 -3.25
N ARG A 122 -1.46 -6.92 -3.08
CA ARG A 122 -0.47 -6.53 -2.07
C ARG A 122 -0.93 -5.32 -1.28
N VAL A 123 -0.50 -5.25 -0.03
CA VAL A 123 -0.83 -4.17 0.89
C VAL A 123 0.43 -3.41 1.31
N VAL A 124 0.37 -2.08 1.33
CA VAL A 124 1.44 -1.22 1.87
C VAL A 124 0.91 -0.43 3.04
N LEU A 125 1.57 -0.55 4.18
CA LEU A 125 1.27 0.18 5.41
C LEU A 125 2.34 1.25 5.65
N ILE A 126 1.93 2.51 5.64
CA ILE A 126 2.81 3.68 5.75
C ILE A 126 2.64 4.28 7.16
N GLY A 127 3.68 4.19 8.00
CA GLY A 127 3.65 4.70 9.37
C GLY A 127 2.47 4.17 10.19
N THR A 128 2.05 2.92 9.97
CA THR A 128 0.86 2.36 10.63
C THR A 128 1.23 1.84 12.01
N PRO A 129 0.59 2.27 13.11
CA PRO A 129 0.88 1.77 14.46
C PRO A 129 0.23 0.39 14.68
N ASN A 130 0.79 -0.64 14.04
CA ASN A 130 0.30 -2.01 14.01
C ASN A 130 0.19 -2.68 15.39
N GLN A 131 1.04 -2.30 16.34
CA GLN A 131 1.05 -2.80 17.73
C GLN A 131 0.43 -1.79 18.72
N GLY A 132 -0.31 -0.80 18.20
CA GLY A 132 -0.69 0.39 18.96
C GLY A 132 0.49 1.31 19.24
N THR A 133 0.23 2.38 19.99
CA THR A 133 1.27 3.35 20.37
C THR A 133 1.22 3.67 21.87
N PRO A 134 2.36 3.59 22.59
CA PRO A 134 2.42 3.92 24.01
C PRO A 134 2.12 5.40 24.29
N VAL A 135 2.21 6.26 23.26
CA VAL A 135 1.80 7.67 23.34
C VAL A 135 0.33 7.78 23.75
N VAL A 136 -0.53 6.93 23.21
CA VAL A 136 -1.96 6.93 23.54
C VAL A 136 -2.20 6.52 24.99
N ASP A 137 -1.45 5.54 25.49
CA ASP A 137 -1.59 5.06 26.87
C ASP A 137 -1.16 6.13 27.87
N LYS A 138 -0.07 6.85 27.59
CA LYS A 138 0.45 7.94 28.43
C LYS A 138 -0.50 9.14 28.51
N TYR A 139 -1.26 9.43 27.44
CA TYR A 139 -2.13 10.61 27.35
C TYR A 139 -3.62 10.29 27.36
N ARG A 140 -4.01 9.08 27.75
CA ARG A 140 -5.40 8.58 27.73
C ARG A 140 -6.40 9.53 28.41
N ASP A 141 -5.98 10.19 29.48
CA ASP A 141 -6.80 11.11 30.28
C ASP A 141 -6.67 12.59 29.91
N SER A 142 -5.83 12.91 28.92
CA SER A 142 -5.61 14.30 28.49
C SER A 142 -6.87 14.90 27.85
N TRP A 143 -7.08 16.20 28.08
CA TRP A 143 -8.26 16.92 27.61
C TRP A 143 -8.37 16.94 26.07
N TRP A 144 -7.25 16.95 25.35
CA TRP A 144 -7.23 16.93 23.89
C TRP A 144 -7.59 15.56 23.33
N MET A 145 -7.27 14.45 24.00
CA MET A 145 -7.75 13.11 23.60
C MET A 145 -9.27 12.98 23.68
N LYS A 146 -9.94 13.71 24.61
CA LYS A 146 -11.40 13.79 24.66
C LYS A 146 -11.99 14.54 23.46
N ILE A 147 -11.28 15.55 22.94
CA ILE A 147 -11.67 16.33 21.76
C ILE A 147 -11.49 15.52 20.48
N LEU A 148 -10.43 14.70 20.40
CA LEU A 148 -10.17 13.85 19.26
C LEU A 148 -11.14 12.66 19.14
N GLY A 149 -11.82 12.30 20.24
CA GLY A 149 -12.92 11.35 20.26
C GLY A 149 -12.48 9.91 20.57
N PRO A 150 -13.30 8.89 20.25
CA PRO A 150 -13.05 7.52 20.67
C PRO A 150 -11.94 6.81 19.90
N MET A 151 -11.67 7.18 18.64
CA MET A 151 -10.69 6.46 17.81
C MET A 151 -9.27 6.51 18.39
N PRO A 152 -8.67 7.65 18.74
CA PRO A 152 -7.30 7.65 19.27
C PRO A 152 -7.16 6.86 20.56
N ARG A 153 -8.20 6.83 21.41
CA ARG A 153 -8.20 6.04 22.65
C ARG A 153 -8.22 4.53 22.42
N ALA A 154 -8.65 4.07 21.24
CA ALA A 154 -8.62 2.65 20.88
C ALA A 154 -7.25 2.19 20.35
N LEU A 155 -6.30 3.12 20.15
CA LEU A 155 -4.96 2.85 19.58
C LEU A 155 -3.88 2.56 20.64
N GLY A 156 -4.29 2.29 21.88
CA GLY A 156 -3.38 1.92 22.96
C GLY A 156 -2.70 0.57 22.75
N THR A 157 -1.85 0.18 23.70
CA THR A 157 -1.08 -1.09 23.63
C THR A 157 -1.70 -2.24 24.44
N ASP A 158 -2.85 -2.00 25.09
CA ASP A 158 -3.61 -3.03 25.82
C ASP A 158 -3.88 -4.26 24.93
N ALA A 159 -3.92 -5.47 25.51
CA ALA A 159 -4.18 -6.70 24.75
C ALA A 159 -5.54 -6.68 24.00
N ASN A 160 -6.52 -5.93 24.51
CA ASN A 160 -7.83 -5.74 23.90
C ASN A 160 -7.93 -4.43 23.09
N SER A 161 -6.80 -3.77 22.80
CA SER A 161 -6.79 -2.57 21.97
C SER A 161 -7.16 -2.92 20.54
N PHE A 162 -7.63 -1.93 19.78
CA PHE A 162 -8.07 -2.17 18.41
C PHE A 162 -6.94 -2.70 17.49
N PRO A 163 -5.70 -2.18 17.53
CA PRO A 163 -4.59 -2.76 16.76
C PRO A 163 -4.31 -4.23 17.10
N ASN A 164 -4.38 -4.57 18.40
CA ASN A 164 -4.07 -5.90 18.91
C ASN A 164 -5.23 -6.91 18.77
N SER A 165 -6.43 -6.43 18.42
CA SER A 165 -7.57 -7.30 18.10
C SER A 165 -7.62 -7.72 16.63
N ILE A 166 -6.65 -7.30 15.80
CA ILE A 166 -6.60 -7.62 14.38
C ILE A 166 -5.54 -8.69 14.16
N ASP A 167 -5.93 -9.80 13.54
CA ASP A 167 -5.03 -10.92 13.26
C ASP A 167 -3.87 -10.53 12.34
N ASP A 168 -2.87 -11.42 12.29
CA ASP A 168 -1.76 -11.29 11.36
C ASP A 168 -2.22 -11.40 9.90
N PRO A 169 -1.62 -10.60 9.00
CA PRO A 169 -1.99 -10.60 7.59
C PRO A 169 -1.70 -11.95 6.93
N TYR A 170 -2.71 -12.49 6.22
CA TYR A 170 -2.59 -13.67 5.37
C TYR A 170 -2.08 -13.35 3.94
N TYR A 171 -1.73 -12.08 3.71
CA TYR A 171 -1.41 -11.51 2.41
C TYR A 171 -0.05 -10.80 2.43
N PRO A 172 0.59 -10.56 1.28
CA PRO A 172 1.84 -9.82 1.24
C PRO A 172 1.65 -8.38 1.73
N VAL A 173 2.34 -8.02 2.81
CA VAL A 173 2.30 -6.68 3.40
C VAL A 173 3.70 -6.07 3.48
N GLY A 174 3.83 -4.85 2.98
CA GLY A 174 5.06 -4.05 3.04
C GLY A 174 4.92 -2.93 4.06
N ILE A 175 5.91 -2.78 4.93
CA ILE A 175 5.94 -1.70 5.93
C ILE A 175 6.87 -0.57 5.46
N ILE A 176 6.33 0.63 5.32
CA ILE A 176 7.12 1.86 5.14
C ILE A 176 7.05 2.64 6.46
N ALA A 177 8.14 2.64 7.22
CA ALA A 177 8.23 3.41 8.46
C ALA A 177 8.95 4.74 8.23
N GLY A 178 8.52 5.78 8.93
CA GLY A 178 9.25 7.04 9.01
C GLY A 178 10.27 7.01 10.13
N ASN A 179 11.35 7.74 9.95
CA ASN A 179 12.29 8.04 11.01
C ASN A 179 12.71 9.51 10.87
N MET A 180 12.34 10.35 11.82
CA MET A 180 12.81 11.71 11.88
C MET A 180 13.03 12.02 13.36
N LYS A 181 14.29 12.16 13.77
CA LYS A 181 14.61 12.56 15.14
C LYS A 181 13.95 13.91 15.44
N ILE A 182 13.00 13.90 16.37
CA ILE A 182 12.41 15.10 16.96
C ILE A 182 12.81 15.12 18.43
N GLU A 183 13.83 15.93 18.77
CA GLU A 183 14.45 16.00 20.11
C GLU A 183 13.45 16.25 21.25
N ILE A 184 12.30 16.84 20.94
CA ILE A 184 11.24 17.19 21.91
C ILE A 184 10.53 15.95 22.48
N ASN A 185 10.67 14.78 21.84
CA ASN A 185 9.90 13.58 22.15
C ASN A 185 10.68 12.43 22.81
N GLU A 186 11.98 12.55 23.09
CA GLU A 186 12.81 11.42 23.58
C GLU A 186 12.33 10.82 24.92
N GLU A 187 11.80 11.62 25.83
CA GLU A 187 11.22 11.14 27.11
C GLU A 187 9.85 10.45 26.92
N MET A 188 9.20 10.66 25.78
CA MET A 188 7.87 10.11 25.45
C MET A 188 7.94 8.87 24.57
N MET A 189 8.82 8.89 23.57
CA MET A 189 9.05 7.85 22.58
C MET A 189 10.56 7.60 22.49
N PRO A 190 11.14 6.82 23.41
CA PRO A 190 12.56 6.53 23.35
C PRO A 190 12.86 5.65 22.14
N GLY A 191 13.79 6.08 21.29
CA GLY A 191 14.25 5.34 20.11
C GLY A 191 13.90 6.04 18.80
N GLU A 192 13.79 5.27 17.72
CA GLU A 192 13.46 5.80 16.39
C GLU A 192 11.94 5.94 16.24
N ASP A 193 11.49 7.09 15.77
CA ASP A 193 10.09 7.42 15.53
C ASP A 193 9.95 8.47 14.41
N ASP A 194 8.73 8.64 13.92
CA ASP A 194 8.41 9.62 12.88
C ASP A 194 7.74 10.89 13.42
N GLY A 195 7.87 11.15 14.72
CA GLY A 195 7.25 12.24 15.46
C GLY A 195 5.87 11.90 16.05
N ILE A 196 5.25 10.78 15.64
CA ILE A 196 3.92 10.35 16.11
C ILE A 196 3.89 8.86 16.45
N VAL A 197 4.57 8.02 15.66
CA VAL A 197 4.55 6.57 15.78
C VAL A 197 5.99 6.05 15.97
N PRO A 198 6.25 5.30 17.06
CA PRO A 198 7.52 4.60 17.22
C PRO A 198 7.75 3.58 16.11
N LEU A 199 8.99 3.44 15.63
CA LEU A 199 9.35 2.47 14.61
C LEU A 199 8.89 1.05 14.98
N LYS A 200 9.15 0.63 16.22
CA LYS A 200 8.76 -0.70 16.73
C LYS A 200 7.26 -0.96 16.63
N SER A 201 6.43 0.07 16.82
CA SER A 201 4.97 -0.04 16.69
C SER A 201 4.51 -0.32 15.26
N THR A 202 5.35 -0.05 14.25
CA THR A 202 5.02 -0.30 12.85
C THR A 202 5.24 -1.74 12.41
N ILE A 203 6.02 -2.51 13.16
CA ILE A 203 6.47 -3.85 12.76
C ILE A 203 5.34 -4.87 12.96
N LEU A 204 5.19 -5.74 11.96
CA LEU A 204 4.39 -6.96 12.02
C LEU A 204 5.33 -8.14 11.82
N GLU A 205 5.18 -9.21 12.60
CA GLU A 205 6.01 -10.41 12.43
C GLU A 205 5.80 -11.04 11.05
N ALA A 206 4.56 -11.04 10.56
CA ALA A 206 4.18 -11.56 9.24
C ALA A 206 4.46 -10.62 8.06
N MET A 207 5.23 -9.53 8.25
CA MET A 207 5.53 -8.61 7.13
C MET A 207 6.43 -9.25 6.06
N THR A 208 6.18 -8.90 4.80
CA THR A 208 6.96 -9.41 3.66
C THR A 208 8.28 -8.67 3.50
N ASP A 209 8.26 -7.36 3.66
CA ASP A 209 9.45 -6.51 3.56
C ASP A 209 9.21 -5.21 4.36
N MET A 210 10.29 -4.52 4.69
CA MET A 210 10.26 -3.26 5.41
C MET A 210 11.31 -2.29 4.89
N VAL A 211 10.97 -1.00 4.82
CA VAL A 211 11.91 0.08 4.55
C VAL A 211 11.66 1.25 5.48
N ILE A 212 12.75 1.90 5.90
CA ILE A 212 12.74 3.10 6.72
C ILE A 212 13.03 4.30 5.81
N ILE A 213 12.27 5.38 6.00
CA ILE A 213 12.41 6.61 5.23
C ILE A 213 12.61 7.78 6.17
N GLU A 214 13.64 8.58 5.90
CA GLU A 214 13.96 9.77 6.70
C GLU A 214 12.96 10.92 6.49
N THR A 215 11.81 10.83 7.16
CA THR A 215 10.77 11.86 7.14
C THR A 215 9.80 11.65 8.30
N ASN A 216 9.08 12.70 8.69
CA ASN A 216 8.07 12.59 9.73
C ASN A 216 6.74 12.04 9.21
N HIS A 217 5.88 11.65 10.15
CA HIS A 217 4.62 10.95 9.95
C HIS A 217 3.69 11.60 8.92
N ILE A 218 3.62 12.94 8.93
CA ILE A 218 2.67 13.70 8.11
C ILE A 218 3.18 13.82 6.67
N PHE A 219 4.50 13.84 6.47
CA PHE A 219 5.12 13.96 5.15
C PHE A 219 5.41 12.62 4.48
N LEU A 220 5.41 11.50 5.22
CA LEU A 220 5.57 10.15 4.68
C LEU A 220 4.80 9.90 3.36
N PRO A 221 3.46 10.03 3.31
CA PRO A 221 2.70 9.77 2.08
C PRO A 221 2.97 10.79 0.96
N LYS A 222 3.55 11.95 1.28
CA LYS A 222 3.92 12.99 0.30
C LYS A 222 5.37 12.83 -0.19
N SER A 223 6.20 12.07 0.52
CA SER A 223 7.60 11.89 0.19
C SER A 223 7.77 11.11 -1.12
N LEU A 224 8.70 11.57 -1.97
CA LEU A 224 9.02 10.85 -3.20
C LEU A 224 9.60 9.45 -2.93
N PRO A 225 10.49 9.27 -1.93
CA PRO A 225 10.97 7.94 -1.55
C PRO A 225 9.83 6.97 -1.20
N ALA A 226 8.85 7.37 -0.38
CA ALA A 226 7.75 6.47 0.00
C ALA A 226 6.90 6.08 -1.21
N ALA A 227 6.66 7.01 -2.13
CA ALA A 227 5.91 6.72 -3.34
C ALA A 227 6.65 5.71 -4.24
N LYS A 228 7.96 5.87 -4.44
CA LYS A 228 8.79 4.92 -5.20
C LYS A 228 8.77 3.53 -4.56
N GLN A 229 8.93 3.47 -3.23
CA GLN A 229 8.90 2.23 -2.48
C GLN A 229 7.53 1.55 -2.53
N THR A 230 6.45 2.33 -2.43
CA THR A 230 5.07 1.83 -2.58
C THR A 230 4.88 1.21 -3.96
N ILE A 231 5.25 1.92 -5.03
CA ILE A 231 5.14 1.41 -6.41
C ILE A 231 5.92 0.11 -6.59
N ALA A 232 7.17 0.07 -6.11
CA ALA A 232 8.00 -1.12 -6.20
C ALA A 232 7.37 -2.31 -5.49
N PHE A 233 6.95 -2.12 -4.23
CA PHE A 233 6.33 -3.19 -3.46
C PHE A 233 5.02 -3.66 -4.07
N LEU A 234 4.15 -2.75 -4.54
CA LEU A 234 2.90 -3.13 -5.18
C LEU A 234 3.12 -3.96 -6.45
N ARG A 235 4.20 -3.72 -7.20
CA ARG A 235 4.52 -4.51 -8.41
C ARG A 235 5.22 -5.83 -8.12
N THR A 236 6.17 -5.85 -7.18
CA THR A 236 7.12 -6.97 -7.04
C THR A 236 7.03 -7.69 -5.70
N GLY A 237 6.36 -7.11 -4.70
CA GLY A 237 6.34 -7.59 -3.33
C GLY A 237 7.63 -7.31 -2.56
N ARG A 238 8.53 -6.45 -3.08
CA ARG A 238 9.76 -6.06 -2.41
C ARG A 238 9.99 -4.56 -2.51
N PHE A 239 10.62 -4.00 -1.49
CA PHE A 239 11.12 -2.64 -1.54
C PHE A 239 12.41 -2.57 -2.36
N ILE A 240 12.66 -1.40 -2.95
CA ILE A 240 13.94 -1.08 -3.58
C ILE A 240 14.95 -1.03 -2.44
N LYS A 241 15.89 -1.97 -2.45
CA LYS A 241 17.08 -1.87 -1.63
C LYS A 241 18.05 -0.98 -2.41
N ASP A 242 18.58 0.04 -1.76
CA ASP A 242 19.75 0.70 -2.33
C ASP A 242 20.82 -0.39 -2.46
N GLU A 243 21.34 -0.59 -3.68
CA GLU A 243 22.62 -1.25 -3.86
C GLU A 243 23.62 -0.34 -3.14
N LEU A 244 23.82 -0.60 -1.85
CA LEU A 244 24.80 0.14 -1.07
C LEU A 244 26.14 -0.04 -1.77
N GLU A 245 26.67 1.11 -2.17
CA GLU A 245 28.04 1.39 -2.52
C GLU A 245 29.01 0.48 -1.76
N ASN A 246 29.88 -0.19 -2.52
CA ASN A 246 31.14 -0.74 -2.00
C ASN A 246 32.00 0.37 -1.39
#